data_AF-A0A4V1N440-F1
#
_entry.id   AF-A0A4V1N440-F1
#
_cell.length_a   1.000
_cell.length_b   1.000
_cell.length_c   1.000
_cell.angle_alpha   90.00
_cell.angle_beta   90.00
_cell.angle_gamma   90.00
#
_symmetry.space_group_name_H-M   'P 1'
#
loop_
_entity.id
_entity.type
_entity.pdbx_description
1 polymer ?
#
loop_
_entity_poly.entity_id
_entity_poly.type
_entity_poly.pdbx_seq_one_letter_code
_entity_poly.pdbx_strand_id
1 'polypeptide(L)'
;MTFCRRAPHWSNGMHRISVRVDDTLYLALQRRAQGANLSLSDFVRSILVQAADPRGRYIYSSQDELLGICIQILTLVATSIGERSPKVLERGMADATAVLKERGLLGPEQDREVRS
;
A
#
# COMPACT_ATOMS: atom_id res chain seq x y z
N MET A 1 1.53 -21.96 57.15
CA MET A 1 0.88 -21.58 55.88
C MET A 1 1.29 -20.15 55.57
N THR A 2 2.28 -19.95 54.70
CA THR A 2 2.77 -18.62 54.32
C THR A 2 2.51 -18.48 52.83
N PHE A 3 1.45 -17.76 52.47
CA PHE A 3 1.10 -17.49 51.08
C PHE A 3 2.06 -16.44 50.52
N CYS A 4 3.07 -16.90 49.77
CA CYS A 4 3.90 -16.04 48.94
C CYS A 4 3.06 -15.56 47.75
N ARG A 5 2.61 -14.29 47.78
CA ARG A 5 2.00 -13.67 46.59
C ARG A 5 3.09 -13.45 45.55
N ARG A 6 3.20 -14.39 44.60
CA ARG A 6 3.99 -14.25 43.38
C ARG A 6 3.40 -13.12 42.54
N ALA A 7 4.11 -12.00 42.43
CA ALA A 7 3.78 -10.97 41.46
C ALA A 7 3.90 -11.55 40.04
N PRO A 8 2.98 -11.23 39.11
CA PRO A 8 3.11 -11.66 37.72
C PRO A 8 4.33 -10.98 37.09
N HIS A 9 5.20 -11.79 36.52
CA HIS A 9 6.41 -11.39 35.80
C HIS A 9 6.03 -10.93 34.39
N TRP A 10 5.53 -9.69 34.25
CA TRP A 10 5.46 -9.07 32.94
C TRP A 10 6.83 -8.48 32.59
N SER A 11 7.73 -9.34 32.11
CA SER A 11 8.99 -8.91 31.50
C SER A 11 8.98 -9.31 30.03
N ASN A 12 8.30 -8.52 29.21
CA ASN A 12 8.66 -8.37 27.80
C ASN A 12 8.95 -6.88 27.61
N GLY A 13 10.24 -6.52 27.69
CA GLY A 13 10.69 -5.14 27.79
C GLY A 13 10.29 -4.32 26.57
N MET A 14 9.51 -3.25 26.78
CA MET A 14 9.24 -2.28 25.74
C MET A 14 10.45 -1.34 25.63
N HIS A 15 11.23 -1.47 24.56
CA HIS A 15 12.38 -0.60 24.32
C HIS A 15 11.94 0.73 23.70
N ARG A 16 12.44 1.85 24.21
CA ARG A 16 12.19 3.19 23.65
C ARG A 16 13.31 3.56 22.68
N ILE A 17 12.94 3.94 21.47
CA ILE A 17 13.84 4.47 20.44
C ILE A 17 13.50 5.93 20.22
N SER A 18 14.50 6.80 20.08
CA SER A 18 14.32 8.21 19.73
C SER A 18 14.92 8.47 18.35
N VAL A 19 14.09 8.90 17.40
CA VAL A 19 14.48 9.17 16.01
C VAL A 19 14.19 10.63 15.72
N ARG A 20 15.19 11.35 15.19
CA ARG A 20 14.99 12.71 14.68
C ARG A 20 14.48 12.62 13.25
N VAL A 21 13.42 13.35 12.97
CA VAL A 21 12.81 13.48 11.64
C VAL A 21 12.66 14.97 11.34
N ASP A 22 12.74 15.35 10.07
CA ASP A 22 12.40 16.70 9.65
C ASP A 22 10.87 16.95 9.70
N ASP A 23 10.49 18.23 9.63
CA ASP A 23 9.09 18.64 9.73
C ASP A 23 8.22 18.08 8.60
N THR A 24 8.78 17.92 7.40
CA THR A 24 8.05 17.38 6.24
C THR A 24 7.65 15.92 6.51
N LEU A 25 8.60 15.13 7.00
CA LEU A 25 8.36 13.74 7.35
C LEU A 25 7.43 13.62 8.57
N TYR A 26 7.61 14.46 9.60
CA TYR A 26 6.74 14.48 10.77
C TYR A 26 5.26 14.71 10.39
N LEU A 27 4.99 15.74 9.58
CA LEU A 27 3.64 16.07 9.13
C LEU A 27 3.05 14.97 8.24
N ALA A 28 3.85 14.35 7.38
CA ALA A 28 3.40 13.23 6.55
C ALA A 28 3.00 12.01 7.39
N LEU A 29 3.80 11.66 8.41
CA LEU A 29 3.48 10.57 9.34
C LEU A 29 2.22 10.88 10.16
N GLN A 30 2.07 12.13 10.61
CA GLN A 30 0.90 12.57 11.37
C GLN A 30 -0.40 12.44 10.55
N ARG A 31 -0.38 12.87 9.28
CA ARG A 31 -1.54 12.73 8.38
C ARG A 31 -1.92 11.27 8.15
N ARG A 32 -0.94 10.38 7.99
CA ARG A 32 -1.20 8.94 7.83
C ARG A 32 -1.75 8.30 9.10
N ALA A 33 -1.23 8.67 10.27
CA ALA A 33 -1.77 8.22 11.55
C ALA A 33 -3.23 8.63 11.74
N GLN A 34 -3.57 9.89 11.41
CA GLN A 34 -4.95 10.38 11.40
C GLN A 34 -5.84 9.61 10.43
N GLY A 35 -5.38 9.38 9.20
CA GLY A 35 -6.12 8.61 8.20
C GLY A 35 -6.39 7.15 8.62
N ALA A 36 -5.54 6.60 9.49
CA ALA A 36 -5.70 5.27 10.06
C ALA A 36 -6.43 5.25 11.42
N ASN A 37 -6.86 6.41 11.94
CA ASN A 37 -7.44 6.58 13.28
C ASN A 37 -6.54 6.03 14.42
N LEU A 38 -5.23 6.26 14.32
CA LEU A 38 -4.22 5.81 15.29
C LEU A 38 -3.47 7.00 15.89
N SER A 39 -2.90 6.80 17.08
CA SER A 39 -1.86 7.71 17.59
C SER A 39 -0.62 7.63 16.68
N LEU A 40 0.16 8.71 16.61
CA LEU A 40 1.41 8.70 15.83
C LEU A 40 2.37 7.59 16.30
N SER A 41 2.43 7.34 17.61
CA SER A 41 3.28 6.29 18.18
C SER A 41 2.82 4.88 17.79
N ASP A 42 1.51 4.62 17.78
CA ASP A 42 0.96 3.32 17.38
C ASP A 42 1.13 3.09 15.87
N PHE A 43 0.94 4.14 15.08
CA PHE A 43 1.20 4.11 13.64
C PHE A 43 2.69 3.84 13.33
N VAL A 44 3.61 4.56 13.98
CA VAL A 44 5.06 4.33 13.79
C VAL A 44 5.45 2.94 14.28
N ARG A 45 4.90 2.48 15.40
CA ARG A 45 5.12 1.11 15.89
C ARG A 45 4.67 0.07 14.87
N SER A 46 3.49 0.23 14.24
CA SER A 46 3.00 -0.74 13.25
C SER A 46 3.89 -0.81 12.01
N ILE A 47 4.44 0.32 11.57
CA ILE A 47 5.45 0.37 10.49
C ILE A 47 6.73 -0.36 10.93
N LEU A 48 7.22 -0.09 12.14
CA LEU A 48 8.45 -0.72 12.65
C LEU A 48 8.28 -2.24 12.82
N VAL A 49 7.11 -2.71 13.25
CA VAL A 49 6.79 -4.14 13.34
C VAL A 49 6.82 -4.79 11.95
N GLN A 50 6.22 -4.15 10.95
CA GLN A 50 6.24 -4.66 9.57
C GLN A 50 7.66 -4.65 8.99
N ALA A 51 8.44 -3.59 9.24
CA ALA A 51 9.82 -3.49 8.79
C ALA A 51 10.76 -4.50 9.48
N ALA A 52 10.41 -4.96 10.68
CA ALA A 52 11.18 -5.93 11.43
C ALA A 52 10.77 -7.39 11.16
N ASP A 53 9.70 -7.65 10.41
CA ASP A 53 9.26 -9.01 10.09
C ASP A 53 10.22 -9.69 9.11
N PRO A 54 10.97 -10.74 9.51
CA PRO A 54 11.92 -11.43 8.64
C PRO A 54 11.24 -12.33 7.59
N ARG A 55 9.93 -12.62 7.73
CA ARG A 55 9.11 -13.29 6.71
C ARG A 55 8.36 -12.28 5.84
N GLY A 56 8.28 -11.04 6.31
CA GLY A 56 7.77 -9.89 5.59
C GLY A 56 8.75 -9.49 4.50
N ARG A 57 8.60 -10.06 3.31
CA ARG A 57 9.14 -9.46 2.10
C ARG A 57 8.77 -7.97 2.12
N TYR A 58 9.79 -7.12 2.21
CA TYR A 58 9.81 -5.68 2.02
C TYR A 58 8.47 -5.10 1.51
N ILE A 59 7.82 -4.21 2.26
CA ILE A 59 6.41 -3.76 2.04
C ILE A 59 6.11 -3.28 0.61
N TYR A 60 7.10 -2.85 -0.17
CA TYR A 60 6.94 -2.55 -1.59
C TYR A 60 6.62 -3.78 -2.46
N SER A 61 7.13 -4.97 -2.11
CA SER A 61 6.84 -6.22 -2.83
C SER A 61 5.38 -6.65 -2.75
N SER A 62 4.68 -6.41 -1.63
CA SER A 62 3.25 -6.73 -1.51
C SER A 62 2.36 -5.85 -2.40
N GLN A 63 2.76 -4.61 -2.65
CA GLN A 63 2.08 -3.73 -3.61
C GLN A 63 2.36 -4.15 -5.04
N ASP A 64 3.59 -4.56 -5.35
CA ASP A 64 3.94 -5.09 -6.67
C ASP A 64 3.25 -6.43 -6.95
N GLU A 65 3.14 -7.31 -5.94
CA GLU A 65 2.37 -8.55 -6.02
C GLU A 65 0.89 -8.27 -6.28
N LEU A 66 0.28 -7.33 -5.54
CA LEU A 66 -1.11 -6.94 -5.73
C LEU A 66 -1.34 -6.24 -7.09
N LEU A 67 -0.43 -5.36 -7.50
CA LEU A 67 -0.46 -4.73 -8.81
C LEU A 67 -0.34 -5.76 -9.92
N GLY A 68 0.55 -6.74 -9.78
CA GLY A 68 0.71 -7.86 -10.71
C GLY A 68 -0.56 -8.69 -10.84
N ILE A 69 -1.23 -9.00 -9.71
CA ILE A 69 -2.52 -9.70 -9.72
C ILE A 69 -3.59 -8.87 -10.44
N CYS A 70 -3.67 -7.57 -10.14
CA CYS A 70 -4.62 -6.68 -10.80
C CYS A 70 -4.39 -6.62 -12.32
N ILE A 71 -3.14 -6.48 -12.77
CA ILE A 71 -2.78 -6.52 -14.19
C ILE A 71 -3.24 -7.83 -14.80
N GLN A 72 -2.91 -8.96 -14.17
CA GLN A 72 -3.28 -10.29 -14.68
C GLN A 72 -4.80 -10.45 -14.86
N ILE A 73 -5.59 -10.03 -13.87
CA ILE A 73 -7.05 -10.09 -13.94
C ILE A 73 -7.57 -9.18 -15.07
N LEU A 74 -7.09 -7.94 -15.13
CA LEU A 74 -7.54 -6.97 -16.13
C LEU A 74 -7.17 -7.43 -17.55
N THR A 75 -5.99 -8.02 -17.75
CA THR A 75 -5.60 -8.62 -19.02
C THR A 75 -6.52 -9.76 -19.42
N LEU A 76 -6.82 -10.71 -18.52
CA LEU A 76 -7.74 -11.81 -18.82
C LEU A 76 -9.14 -11.30 -19.18
N VAL A 77 -9.64 -10.30 -18.45
CA VAL A 77 -10.94 -9.66 -18.73
C VAL A 77 -10.91 -8.95 -20.08
N ALA A 78 -9.87 -8.17 -20.37
CA ALA A 78 -9.73 -7.48 -21.64
C ALA A 78 -9.68 -8.46 -22.82
N THR A 79 -8.92 -9.55 -22.71
CA THR A 79 -8.89 -10.62 -23.72
C THR A 79 -10.28 -11.25 -23.89
N SER A 80 -10.94 -11.65 -22.80
CA SER A 80 -12.25 -12.28 -22.87
C SER A 80 -13.34 -11.36 -23.44
N ILE A 81 -13.29 -10.06 -23.17
CA ILE A 81 -14.23 -9.08 -23.73
C ILE A 81 -13.87 -8.80 -25.19
N GLY A 82 -12.59 -8.68 -25.53
CA GLY A 82 -12.13 -8.44 -26.90
C GLY A 82 -12.58 -9.53 -27.87
N GLU A 83 -12.55 -10.79 -27.45
CA GLU A 83 -13.04 -11.92 -28.25
C GLU A 83 -14.56 -11.88 -28.48
N ARG A 84 -15.34 -11.40 -27.50
CA ARG A 84 -16.82 -11.44 -27.54
C ARG A 84 -17.43 -10.15 -28.08
N SER A 85 -16.81 -9.01 -27.79
CA SER A 85 -17.35 -7.68 -28.02
C SER A 85 -16.23 -6.64 -28.14
N PRO A 86 -15.50 -6.62 -29.27
CA PRO A 86 -14.35 -5.74 -29.47
C PRO A 86 -14.71 -4.25 -29.36
N LYS A 87 -15.88 -3.85 -29.86
CA LYS A 87 -16.37 -2.46 -29.76
C LYS A 87 -16.60 -1.99 -28.33
N VAL A 88 -17.00 -2.91 -27.43
CA VAL A 88 -17.19 -2.59 -26.01
C VAL A 88 -15.83 -2.44 -25.33
N LEU A 89 -14.87 -3.30 -25.67
CA LEU A 89 -13.50 -3.18 -25.17
C LEU A 89 -12.88 -1.84 -25.59
N GLU A 90 -12.97 -1.47 -26.88
CA GLU A 90 -12.44 -0.19 -27.39
C GLU A 90 -12.99 1.02 -26.62
N ARG A 91 -14.32 1.05 -26.43
CA ARG A 91 -14.97 2.12 -25.66
C ARG A 91 -14.50 2.14 -24.20
N GLY A 92 -14.48 0.97 -23.55
CA GLY A 92 -14.03 0.85 -22.16
C GLY A 92 -12.58 1.29 -21.95
N MET A 93 -11.70 0.98 -22.91
CA MET A 93 -10.29 1.41 -22.89
C MET A 93 -10.17 2.93 -23.07
N ALA A 94 -10.97 3.54 -23.96
CA ALA A 94 -11.02 4.99 -24.13
C ALA A 94 -11.49 5.70 -22.85
N ASP A 95 -12.56 5.20 -22.23
CA ASP A 95 -13.11 5.74 -20.98
C ASP A 95 -12.09 5.60 -19.82
N ALA A 96 -11.45 4.44 -19.69
CA ALA A 96 -10.40 4.21 -18.69
C ALA A 96 -9.22 5.16 -18.89
N THR A 97 -8.78 5.35 -20.14
CA THR A 97 -7.69 6.28 -20.48
C THR A 97 -8.05 7.72 -20.08
N ALA A 98 -9.28 8.18 -20.35
CA ALA A 98 -9.73 9.50 -19.95
C ALA A 98 -9.68 9.69 -18.42
N VAL A 99 -10.21 8.73 -17.65
CA VAL A 99 -10.20 8.77 -16.18
C VAL A 99 -8.77 8.78 -15.63
N LEU A 100 -7.87 7.99 -16.20
CA LEU A 100 -6.48 7.94 -15.73
C LEU A 100 -5.72 9.24 -16.06
N LYS A 101 -6.01 9.87 -17.22
CA LYS A 101 -5.48 11.21 -17.56
C LYS A 101 -5.97 12.28 -16.58
N GLU A 102 -7.28 12.32 -16.28
CA GLU A 102 -7.86 13.26 -15.31
C GLU A 102 -7.23 13.15 -13.92
N ARG A 103 -6.83 11.94 -13.53
CA ARG A 103 -6.17 11.67 -12.26
C ARG A 103 -4.65 11.87 -12.28
N GLY A 104 -4.07 12.25 -13.42
CA GLY A 104 -2.63 12.43 -13.59
C GLY A 104 -1.83 11.12 -13.52
N LEU A 105 -2.47 9.98 -13.80
CA LEU A 105 -1.88 8.64 -13.72
C LEU A 105 -1.27 8.16 -15.04
N LEU A 106 -1.52 8.86 -16.15
CA LEU A 106 -0.89 8.62 -17.45
C LEU A 106 0.07 9.76 -17.77
N GLY A 107 1.33 9.42 -18.06
CA GLY A 107 2.36 10.37 -18.46
C GLY A 107 2.31 10.68 -19.97
N PRO A 108 2.93 11.79 -20.42
CA PRO A 108 2.91 12.22 -21.83
C PRO A 108 3.57 11.24 -22.81
N GLU A 109 4.39 10.31 -22.32
CA GLU A 109 5.06 9.27 -23.13
C GLU A 109 4.10 8.14 -23.56
N GLN A 110 3.03 7.88 -22.80
CA GLN A 110 2.09 6.77 -23.08
C GLN A 110 1.12 7.10 -24.23
N ASP A 111 1.01 8.38 -24.62
CA ASP A 111 0.25 8.82 -25.80
C ASP A 111 0.98 8.55 -27.13
N ARG A 112 2.27 8.16 -27.12
CA ARG A 112 3.05 7.90 -28.34
C ARG A 112 2.90 6.48 -28.88
N GLU A 113 2.73 5.47 -28.02
CA GLU A 113 2.67 4.05 -28.45
C GLU A 113 1.35 3.65 -29.10
N VAL A 114 0.27 4.42 -28.93
CA VAL A 114 -1.04 4.11 -29.56
C VAL A 114 -1.13 4.66 -31.00
N ARG A 115 -0.09 5.34 -31.50
CA ARG A 115 -0.07 6.00 -32.83
C ARG A 115 0.99 5.49 -33.81
N SER A 116 1.78 4.47 -33.45
CA SER A 116 2.73 3.79 -34.35
C SER A 116 2.22 2.41 -34.72
#